data_AF-A0A0J7XJQ6-F1
#
_entry.id   AF-A0A0J7XJQ6-F1
#
_cell.length_a   1.000
_cell.length_b   1.000
_cell.length_c   1.000
_cell.angle_alpha   90.00
_cell.angle_beta   90.00
_cell.angle_gamma   90.00
#
_symmetry.space_group_name_H-M   'P 1'
#
loop_
_entity.id
_entity.type
_entity.pdbx_description
1 polymer ?
#
loop_
_entity_poly.entity_id
_entity_poly.type
_entity_poly.pdbx_seq_one_letter_code
_entity_poly.pdbx_strand_id
1 'polypeptide(L)' 'MIGHAHTSDDPDDIAALVAPGYDAELDRAFVIDIIGFDWNCPQHIPALFNEQQITQITRPLLDEITQLRAQLSQREGM' A
#
# COMPACT_ATOMS: atom_id res chain seq x y z
N MET A 1 7.96 6.98 -6.01
CA MET A 1 8.74 6.83 -7.25
C MET A 1 10.15 7.37 -7.02
N ILE A 2 11.16 6.64 -7.48
CA ILE A 2 12.58 7.01 -7.41
C ILE A 2 13.11 6.95 -8.85
N GLY A 3 13.85 7.97 -9.27
CA GLY A 3 14.36 8.09 -10.63
C GLY A 3 15.42 9.16 -10.78
N HIS A 4 16.02 9.22 -11.96
CA HIS A 4 16.92 10.30 -12.36
C HIS A 4 16.20 11.21 -13.35
N ALA A 5 16.23 12.52 -13.10
CA ALA A 5 15.62 13.50 -13.99
C ALA A 5 16.71 14.21 -14.79
N HIS A 6 16.46 14.41 -16.08
CA HIS A 6 17.27 15.25 -16.95
C HIS A 6 16.37 16.02 -17.92
N THR A 7 16.91 17.08 -18.52
CA THR A 7 16.27 17.82 -19.60
C THR A 7 16.78 17.29 -20.93
N SER A 8 15.88 17.10 -21.90
CA SER A 8 16.20 16.68 -23.26
C SER A 8 15.72 17.74 -24.26
N ASP A 9 16.56 18.04 -25.24
CA ASP A 9 16.25 18.94 -26.37
C ASP A 9 16.04 18.11 -27.65
N ASP A 10 15.91 16.78 -27.53
CA ASP A 10 15.69 15.86 -28.64
C ASP A 10 14.27 16.08 -29.23
N PRO A 11 14.15 16.34 -30.55
CA PRO A 11 12.85 16.50 -31.20
C PRO A 11 11.89 15.32 -30.98
N ASP A 12 12.40 14.09 -30.88
CA ASP A 12 11.56 12.90 -30.71
C ASP A 12 10.95 12.83 -29.30
N ASP A 13 11.74 13.16 -28.26
CA ASP A 13 11.27 13.25 -26.88
C ASP A 13 10.24 14.37 -26.71
N ILE A 14 10.46 15.51 -27.37
CA ILE A 14 9.53 16.64 -27.35
C ILE A 14 8.22 16.28 -28.07
N ALA A 15 8.29 15.66 -29.25
CA ALA A 15 7.12 15.27 -30.03
C ALA A 15 6.25 14.25 -29.28
N ALA A 16 6.85 13.34 -28.50
CA ALA A 16 6.12 12.37 -27.68
C ALA A 16 5.26 13.00 -26.58
N LEU A 17 5.56 14.25 -26.17
CA LEU A 17 4.82 14.98 -25.14
C LEU A 17 3.74 15.91 -25.68
N VAL A 18 3.64 16.07 -27.01
CA VAL A 18 2.66 16.97 -27.64
C VAL A 18 1.25 16.38 -27.54
N ALA A 19 0.37 17.05 -26.81
CA ALA A 19 -1.05 16.73 -26.81
C ALA A 19 -1.69 17.14 -28.15
N PRO A 20 -2.69 16.38 -28.67
CA PRO A 20 -3.39 16.76 -29.89
C PRO A 20 -4.02 18.16 -29.78
N GLY A 21 -3.76 19.03 -30.76
CA GLY A 21 -4.28 20.40 -30.78
C GLY A 21 -3.59 21.38 -29.83
N TYR A 22 -2.39 21.05 -29.35
CA TYR A 22 -1.59 21.97 -28.54
C TYR A 22 -0.73 22.87 -29.45
N ASP A 23 -1.10 24.14 -29.57
CA ASP A 23 -0.52 25.10 -30.52
C ASP A 23 0.79 25.76 -30.05
N ALA A 24 1.32 25.41 -28.87
CA ALA A 24 2.55 26.02 -28.35
C ALA A 24 3.80 25.30 -28.86
N GLU A 25 4.85 26.07 -29.16
CA GLU A 25 6.18 25.53 -29.45
C GLU A 25 6.84 25.06 -28.13
N LEU A 26 7.26 23.80 -28.11
CA LEU A 26 7.93 23.18 -26.98
C LEU A 26 9.44 23.17 -27.24
N ASP A 27 10.20 23.75 -26.31
CA ASP A 27 11.66 23.84 -26.47
C ASP A 27 12.41 22.63 -25.89
N ARG A 28 11.89 22.03 -24.81
CA ARG A 28 12.58 20.98 -24.03
C ARG A 28 11.61 20.02 -23.36
N ALA A 29 12.04 18.78 -23.20
CA ALA A 29 11.37 17.74 -22.44
C ALA A 29 12.03 17.56 -21.07
N PHE A 30 11.22 17.25 -20.05
CA PHE A 30 11.71 16.69 -18.79
C PHE A 30 11.56 15.18 -18.84
N VAL A 31 12.69 14.47 -18.88
CA VAL A 31 12.72 13.01 -18.94
C VAL A 31 13.09 12.47 -17.56
N ILE A 32 12.32 11.49 -17.08
CA ILE A 32 12.55 10.85 -15.79
C ILE A 32 12.78 9.36 -16.02
N ASP A 33 14.01 8.92 -15.82
CA ASP A 33 14.38 7.50 -15.83
C ASP A 33 13.92 6.87 -14.52
N ILE A 34 12.84 6.10 -14.57
CA ILE A 34 12.27 5.43 -13.40
C ILE A 34 13.13 4.20 -13.07
N ILE A 35 13.85 4.25 -11.95
CA ILE A 35 14.66 3.13 -11.45
C ILE A 35 13.95 2.33 -10.34
N GLY A 36 12.92 2.93 -9.75
CA GLY A 36 12.14 2.33 -8.68
C GLY A 36 10.73 2.88 -8.67
N PHE A 37 9.75 2.01 -8.90
CA PHE A 37 8.36 2.34 -8.74
C PHE A 37 7.82 1.60 -7.52
N ASP A 38 7.50 2.35 -6.47
CA ASP A 38 6.77 1.78 -5.34
C ASP A 38 5.30 1.69 -5.73
N TRP A 39 4.88 0.50 -6.15
CA TRP A 39 3.49 0.20 -6.47
C TRP A 39 2.61 0.16 -5.21
N ASN A 40 3.23 0.04 -4.04
CA ASN A 40 2.52 -0.10 -2.78
C ASN A 40 2.33 1.27 -2.13
N CYS A 41 1.09 1.58 -1.79
CA CYS A 41 0.80 2.70 -0.92
C CYS A 41 0.89 2.21 0.54
N PRO A 42 1.83 2.69 1.37
CA PRO A 42 1.98 2.21 2.74
C PRO A 42 0.71 2.40 3.59
N GLN A 43 -0.21 3.31 3.21
CA GLN A 43 -1.51 3.46 3.87
C GLN A 43 -2.42 2.23 3.77
N HIS A 44 -2.23 1.35 2.77
CA HIS A 44 -3.16 0.25 2.48
C HIS A 44 -2.57 -1.14 2.69
N ILE A 45 -1.35 -1.24 3.22
CA ILE A 45 -0.71 -2.52 3.53
C ILE A 45 -1.25 -3.01 4.88
N PRO A 46 -1.86 -4.21 4.96
CA PRO A 46 -2.26 -4.80 6.23
C PRO A 46 -1.04 -5.00 7.13
N ALA A 47 -1.19 -4.68 8.42
CA ALA A 47 -0.13 -4.93 9.39
C ALA A 47 0.10 -6.44 9.55
N LEU A 48 1.36 -6.87 9.42
CA LEU A 48 1.77 -8.23 9.71
C LEU A 48 2.03 -8.37 11.22
N PHE A 49 1.28 -9.23 11.87
CA PHE A 49 1.49 -9.59 13.28
C PHE A 49 2.13 -10.96 13.38
N ASN A 50 3.10 -11.11 14.27
CA ASN A 50 3.69 -12.41 14.57
C ASN A 50 2.81 -13.22 15.54
N GLU A 51 3.12 -14.51 15.67
CA GLU A 51 2.33 -15.43 16.50
C GLU A 51 2.23 -15.00 17.97
N GLN A 52 3.29 -14.40 18.53
CA GLN A 52 3.29 -13.93 19.91
C GLN A 52 2.31 -12.76 20.10
N GLN A 53 2.30 -11.82 19.17
CA GLN A 53 1.37 -10.67 19.18
C GLN A 53 -0.08 -11.14 19.05
N ILE A 54 -0.35 -12.06 18.11
CA ILE A 54 -1.69 -12.67 17.96
C ILE A 54 -2.10 -13.38 19.24
N THR A 55 -1.21 -14.18 19.82
CA THR A 55 -1.49 -14.91 21.07
C THR A 55 -1.80 -13.95 22.20
N GLN A 56 -1.00 -12.89 22.37
CA GLN A 56 -1.18 -11.91 23.43
C GLN A 56 -2.54 -11.20 23.34
N ILE A 57 -2.95 -10.80 22.14
CA ILE A 57 -4.22 -10.08 21.92
C ILE A 57 -5.43 -11.03 22.03
N THR A 58 -5.30 -12.29 21.59
CA THR A 58 -6.42 -13.25 21.59
C THR A 58 -6.60 -13.96 22.92
N ARG A 59 -5.57 -14.04 23.77
CA ARG A 59 -5.62 -14.79 25.04
C ARG A 59 -6.77 -14.39 25.97
N PRO A 60 -7.03 -13.09 26.25
CA PRO A 60 -8.12 -12.70 27.14
C PRO A 60 -9.50 -13.13 26.62
N LEU A 61 -9.70 -13.05 25.29
CA LEU A 61 -10.95 -13.46 24.65
C LEU A 61 -11.17 -14.97 24.76
N LEU A 62 -10.11 -15.76 24.60
CA LEU A 62 -10.18 -17.22 24.75
C LEU A 62 -10.46 -17.64 26.21
N ASP A 63 -9.87 -16.94 27.17
CA ASP A 63 -10.11 -17.16 28.59
C ASP A 63 -11.58 -16.84 28.94
N GLU A 64 -12.12 -15.73 28.43
CA GLU A 64 -13.53 -15.36 28.60
C GLU A 64 -14.49 -16.37 27.95
N ILE A 65 -14.21 -16.80 26.71
CA ILE A 65 -15.00 -17.84 26.03
C ILE A 65 -15.03 -19.12 26.86
N THR A 66 -13.90 -19.50 27.45
CA THR A 66 -13.79 -20.69 28.30
C THR A 66 -14.68 -20.56 29.54
N GLN A 67 -14.61 -19.42 30.21
CA GLN A 67 -15.44 -19.14 31.39
C GLN A 67 -16.94 -19.15 31.05
N LEU A 68 -17.33 -18.46 29.97
CA LEU A 68 -18.74 -18.36 29.56
C LEU A 68 -19.31 -19.74 29.18
N ARG A 69 -18.54 -20.56 28.47
CA ARG A 69 -18.93 -21.94 28.14
C ARG A 69 -19.15 -22.79 29.40
N ALA A 70 -18.32 -22.63 30.42
CA ALA A 70 -18.50 -23.32 31.70
C ALA A 70 -19.76 -22.86 32.45
N GLN A 71 -20.12 -21.58 32.38
CA GLN A 71 -21.35 -21.08 33.00
C GLN A 71 -22.60 -21.59 32.27
N LEU A 72 -22.57 -21.67 30.95
CA LEU A 72 -23.67 -22.21 30.15
C LEU A 72 -23.91 -23.69 30.46
N SER A 73 -22.84 -24.50 30.49
CA SER A 73 -22.98 -25.93 30.81
C SER A 73 -23.50 -26.18 32.22
N GLN A 74 -23.12 -25.36 33.20
CA GLN A 74 -23.67 -25.41 34.56
C GLN A 74 -25.17 -25.09 34.62
N ARG A 75 -25.64 -24.21 33.74
CA ARG A 75 -27.06 -23.82 33.65
C ARG A 75 -27.91 -24.82 32.88
N GLU A 76 -27.36 -25.45 31.86
CA GLU A 76 -28.04 -26.48 31.07
C GLU A 76 -28.16 -27.82 31.82
N GLY A 77 -27.31 -28.05 32.82
CA GLY A 77 -27.35 -29.24 33.68
C GLY A 77 -28.19 -29.10 34.96
N MET A 78 -28.87 -27.97 35.18
CA MET A 78 -29.75 -27.68 36.32
C MET A 78 -31.21 -27.69 35.88
#